data_AF-A0A3D1SF77-F1
#
_entry.id   AF-A0A3D1SF77-F1
#
_cell.length_a   1.000
_cell.length_b   1.000
_cell.length_c   1.000
_cell.angle_alpha   90.00
_cell.angle_beta   90.00
_cell.angle_gamma   90.00
#
_symmetry.space_group_name_H-M   'P 1'
#
loop_
_entity.id
_entity.type
_entity.pdbx_description
1 polymer ?
#
loop_
_entity_poly.entity_id
_entity_poly.type
_entity_poly.pdbx_seq_one_letter_code
_entity_poly.pdbx_strand_id
1 'polypeptide(L)'
;EKHFKLTIGTGLDTGIKRKHKPNEDHLLAIQGTLASNTSAQPFGLFVIADGIGGQANGQEASRLATQHIRDVVIPALVSDEKISEAQSA
;
A
#
# COMPACT_ATOMS: atom_id res chain seq x y z
N GLU A 1 -17.44 15.78 18.63
CA GLU A 1 -16.91 14.56 18.00
C GLU A 1 -15.41 14.71 17.78
N LYS A 2 -14.63 13.64 17.94
CA LYS A 2 -13.16 13.71 17.81
C LYS A 2 -12.79 13.37 16.36
N HIS A 3 -12.44 14.38 15.58
CA HIS A 3 -11.93 14.19 14.22
C HIS A 3 -10.50 13.62 14.28
N PHE A 4 -10.32 12.38 13.84
CA PHE A 4 -9.00 11.80 13.69
C PHE A 4 -8.42 12.22 12.34
N LYS A 5 -7.27 12.89 12.36
CA LYS A 5 -6.50 13.27 11.16
C LYS A 5 -5.20 12.49 11.16
N LEU A 6 -4.98 11.64 10.15
CA LEU A 6 -3.65 11.05 9.92
C LEU A 6 -2.77 12.07 9.18
N THR A 7 -1.61 12.38 9.76
CA THR A 7 -0.52 13.09 9.10
C THR A 7 0.57 12.09 8.77
N ILE A 8 1.01 12.04 7.50
CA ILE A 8 1.87 10.96 7.01
C ILE A 8 3.05 11.55 6.24
N GLY A 9 4.24 11.02 6.51
CA GLY A 9 5.44 11.25 5.72
C GLY A 9 5.80 9.99 4.93
N THR A 10 6.31 10.18 3.71
CA THR A 10 6.79 9.08 2.86
C THR A 10 8.21 9.39 2.39
N GLY A 11 8.99 8.34 2.14
CA GLY A 11 10.37 8.46 1.68
C GLY A 11 10.88 7.13 1.18
N LEU A 12 11.71 7.18 0.14
CA LEU A 12 12.41 6.05 -0.44
C LEU A 12 13.85 6.49 -0.73
N ASP A 13 14.81 5.61 -0.54
CA ASP A 13 16.22 5.85 -0.81
C ASP A 13 16.82 4.61 -1.48
N THR A 14 17.64 4.79 -2.53
CA THR A 14 18.29 3.69 -3.26
C THR A 14 19.44 3.03 -2.46
N GLY A 15 19.83 3.65 -1.36
CA GLY A 15 21.00 3.32 -0.57
C GLY A 15 22.32 3.70 -1.26
N ILE A 16 23.39 3.63 -0.46
CA ILE A 16 24.75 4.01 -0.89
C ILE A 16 25.31 3.03 -1.95
N LYS A 17 25.03 1.73 -1.79
CA LYS A 17 25.61 0.66 -2.64
C LYS A 17 25.00 0.59 -4.04
N ARG A 18 23.74 1.00 -4.20
CA ARG A 18 22.98 0.89 -5.45
C ARG A 18 22.56 2.27 -6.00
N LYS A 19 23.21 3.36 -5.61
CA LYS A 19 22.91 4.74 -6.07
C LYS A 19 22.88 4.96 -7.59
N HIS A 20 23.42 4.02 -8.38
CA HIS A 20 23.44 4.06 -9.84
C HIS A 20 22.48 3.05 -10.49
N LYS A 21 21.65 2.37 -9.69
CA LYS A 21 20.61 1.45 -10.13
C LYS A 21 19.23 2.02 -9.75
N PRO A 22 18.16 1.65 -10.46
CA PRO A 22 16.81 2.01 -10.03
C PRO A 22 16.53 1.52 -8.62
N ASN A 23 15.67 2.23 -7.89
CA ASN A 23 15.21 1.77 -6.59
C ASN A 23 14.32 0.54 -6.80
N GLU A 24 14.65 -0.57 -6.13
CA GLU A 24 13.87 -1.79 -6.18
C GLU A 24 12.79 -1.81 -5.09
N ASP A 25 12.79 -0.84 -4.19
CA ASP A 25 11.74 -0.62 -3.19
C ASP A 25 10.58 0.15 -3.80
N HIS A 26 9.36 -0.19 -3.40
CA HIS A 26 8.15 0.55 -3.76
C HIS A 26 7.30 0.87 -2.53
N LEU A 27 6.77 2.09 -2.50
CA LEU A 27 5.94 2.60 -1.42
C LEU A 27 4.58 3.02 -1.96
N LEU A 28 3.53 2.58 -1.27
CA LEU A 28 2.15 3.04 -1.47
C LEU A 28 1.63 3.62 -0.17
N ALA A 29 1.10 4.84 -0.23
CA ALA A 29 0.37 5.46 0.87
C ALA A 29 -0.97 6.00 0.37
N ILE A 30 -2.06 5.42 0.85
CA ILE A 30 -3.43 5.84 0.57
C ILE A 30 -4.06 6.26 1.89
N GLN A 31 -4.73 7.41 1.88
CA GLN A 31 -5.55 7.88 2.99
C GLN A 31 -6.94 8.19 2.47
N GLY A 32 -7.95 7.93 3.29
CA GLY A 32 -9.33 8.20 2.92
C GLY A 32 -10.25 8.26 4.11
N THR A 33 -11.54 8.32 3.83
CA THR A 33 -12.59 8.29 4.84
C THR A 33 -13.70 7.38 4.32
N LEU A 34 -14.03 6.36 5.12
CA LEU A 34 -15.16 5.48 4.87
C LEU A 34 -16.43 6.19 5.39
N ALA A 35 -17.35 6.51 4.50
CA ALA A 35 -18.64 7.07 4.88
C ALA A 35 -19.57 5.91 5.26
N SER A 36 -20.03 5.89 6.51
CA SER A 36 -21.14 5.03 6.94
C SER A 36 -22.38 5.86 7.23
N ASN A 37 -23.55 5.21 7.28
CA ASN A 37 -24.83 5.87 7.57
C ASN A 37 -24.87 6.59 8.93
N THR A 38 -23.93 6.28 9.83
CA THR A 38 -23.90 6.84 11.20
C THR A 38 -22.64 7.64 11.51
N SER A 39 -21.54 7.44 10.77
CA SER A 39 -20.28 8.16 10.99
C SER A 39 -19.28 8.05 9.83
N ALA A 40 -18.44 9.07 9.67
CA ALA A 40 -17.31 9.06 8.76
C ALA A 40 -16.05 8.55 9.49
N GLN A 41 -15.50 7.41 9.07
CA GLN A 41 -14.32 6.81 9.68
C GLN A 41 -13.08 7.00 8.81
N PRO A 42 -12.06 7.76 9.24
CA PRO A 42 -10.81 7.89 8.48
C PRO A 42 -10.06 6.56 8.44
N PHE A 43 -9.45 6.25 7.29
CA PHE A 43 -8.60 5.08 7.11
C PHE A 43 -7.30 5.43 6.39
N GLY A 44 -6.33 4.52 6.48
CA GLY A 44 -5.11 4.58 5.70
C GLY A 44 -4.59 3.19 5.36
N LEU A 45 -4.09 3.03 4.13
CA LEU A 45 -3.42 1.84 3.64
C LEU A 45 -1.98 2.20 3.28
N PHE A 46 -1.01 1.57 3.95
CA PHE A 46 0.42 1.80 3.77
C PHE A 46 1.10 0.48 3.44
N VAL A 47 1.81 0.44 2.32
CA VAL A 47 2.46 -0.77 1.82
C VAL A 47 3.88 -0.43 1.43
N ILE A 48 4.82 -1.26 1.88
CA ILE A 48 6.23 -1.21 1.49
C ILE A 48 6.58 -2.57 0.89
N ALA A 49 7.11 -2.56 -0.32
CA ALA A 49 7.58 -3.76 -1.00
C ALA A 49 9.08 -3.62 -1.28
N ASP A 50 9.89 -4.54 -0.75
CA ASP A 50 11.32 -4.67 -1.02
C ASP A 50 11.52 -5.55 -2.25
N GLY A 51 12.10 -5.00 -3.31
CA GLY A 51 12.42 -5.75 -4.51
C GLY A 51 13.69 -6.58 -4.29
N ILE A 52 13.55 -7.90 -4.38
CA ILE A 52 14.65 -8.88 -4.28
C ILE A 52 15.68 -8.67 -5.41
N GLY A 53 16.61 -7.75 -5.18
CA GLY A 53 17.57 -7.32 -6.18
C GLY A 53 18.44 -8.44 -6.73
N GLY A 54 18.68 -8.43 -8.04
CA GLY A 54 19.49 -9.42 -8.75
C GLY A 54 18.79 -10.07 -9.94
N GLN A 55 17.46 -10.03 -9.98
CA GLN A 55 16.67 -10.29 -11.19
C GLN A 55 16.44 -8.95 -11.91
N ALA A 56 16.37 -8.93 -13.24
CA ALA A 56 16.25 -7.70 -14.04
C ALA A 56 15.02 -6.83 -13.71
N ASN A 57 14.08 -7.34 -12.90
CA ASN A 57 12.76 -6.79 -12.69
C ASN A 57 12.41 -6.53 -11.21
N GLY A 58 13.39 -6.37 -10.30
CA GLY A 58 13.12 -6.10 -8.88
C GLY A 58 12.20 -4.90 -8.64
N GLN A 59 12.42 -3.81 -9.38
CA GLN A 59 11.55 -2.62 -9.41
C GLN A 59 10.13 -2.94 -9.89
N GLU A 60 9.99 -3.73 -10.95
CA GLU A 60 8.66 -4.06 -11.50
C GLU A 60 7.91 -5.01 -10.59
N ALA A 61 8.60 -5.96 -9.96
CA ALA A 61 8.02 -6.88 -9.00
C ALA A 61 7.46 -6.14 -7.78
N SER A 62 8.23 -5.24 -7.17
CA SER A 62 7.77 -4.46 -6.01
C SER A 62 6.63 -3.50 -6.39
N ARG A 63 6.69 -2.87 -7.56
CA ARG A 63 5.59 -2.04 -8.11
C ARG A 63 4.31 -2.85 -8.33
N LEU A 64 4.41 -4.04 -8.90
CA LEU A 64 3.24 -4.91 -9.12
C LEU A 64 2.66 -5.41 -7.79
N ALA A 65 3.49 -5.72 -6.80
CA ALA A 65 3.03 -6.14 -5.49
C ALA A 65 2.18 -5.07 -4.80
N THR A 66 2.65 -3.82 -4.76
CA THR A 66 1.88 -2.72 -4.14
C THR A 66 0.60 -2.41 -4.92
N GLN A 67 0.63 -2.48 -6.25
CA GLN A 67 -0.56 -2.30 -7.09
C GLN A 67 -1.59 -3.39 -6.84
N HIS A 68 -1.16 -4.64 -6.80
CA HIS A 68 -2.08 -5.74 -6.55
C HIS A 68 -2.73 -5.64 -5.15
N ILE A 69 -1.94 -5.27 -4.13
CA ILE A 69 -2.48 -5.01 -2.78
C ILE A 69 -3.50 -3.88 -2.81
N ARG A 70 -3.23 -2.76 -3.50
CA ARG A 70 -4.22 -1.69 -3.67
C ARG A 70 -5.51 -2.22 -4.30
N ASP A 71 -5.40 -2.96 -5.39
CA ASP A 71 -6.53 -3.39 -6.21
C ASP A 71 -7.40 -4.43 -5.50
N VAL A 72 -6.84 -5.18 -4.55
CA VAL A 72 -7.60 -6.12 -3.70
C VAL A 72 -8.12 -5.44 -2.44
N VAL A 73 -7.28 -4.69 -1.73
CA VAL A 73 -7.60 -4.19 -0.39
C VAL A 73 -8.50 -2.96 -0.43
N ILE A 74 -8.32 -2.03 -1.37
CA ILE A 74 -9.16 -0.82 -1.42
C ILE A 74 -10.62 -1.19 -1.71
N PRO A 75 -10.94 -2.00 -2.73
CA PRO A 75 -12.33 -2.43 -2.94
C PRO A 75 -12.90 -3.15 -1.73
N ALA A 76 -12.13 -4.06 -1.11
CA ALA A 76 -12.57 -4.78 0.08
C ALA A 76 -12.84 -3.87 1.29
N LEU A 77 -12.05 -2.79 1.46
CA LEU A 77 -12.27 -1.79 2.50
C LEU A 77 -13.49 -0.89 2.25
N VAL A 78 -13.86 -0.69 0.99
CA VAL A 78 -14.99 0.17 0.59
C VAL A 78 -16.29 -0.62 0.47
N SER A 79 -16.20 -1.91 0.13
CA SER A 79 -17.32 -2.84 0.19
C SER A 79 -17.65 -3.18 1.64
N ASP A 80 -18.93 -3.35 1.95
CA ASP A 80 -19.40 -3.89 3.24
C ASP A 80 -19.15 -5.41 3.38
N GLU A 81 -18.32 -5.98 2.50
CA GLU A 81 -18.00 -7.41 2.49
C GLU A 81 -16.81 -7.71 3.40
N LYS A 82 -17.01 -8.69 4.29
CA LYS A 82 -15.92 -9.25 5.09
C LYS A 82 -14.97 -10.01 4.17
N ILE A 83 -13.68 -9.66 4.20
CA ILE A 83 -12.63 -10.46 3.59
C ILE A 83 -12.63 -11.84 4.28
N SER A 84 -13.23 -12.83 3.63
CA SER A 84 -13.17 -14.22 4.09
C SER A 84 -11.88 -14.86 3.58
N GLU A 85 -11.19 -15.63 4.43
CA GLU A 85 -9.93 -16.35 4.14
C GLU A 85 -10.03 -17.39 3.01
N ALA A 86 -11.17 -17.49 2.31
CA ALA A 86 -11.46 -18.58 1.38
C ALA A 86 -10.90 -18.41 -0.05
N GLN A 87 -10.08 -17.39 -0.34
CA GLN A 87 -9.52 -17.17 -1.68
C GLN A 87 -7.99 -17.31 -1.78
N SER A 88 -7.35 -17.87 -0.75
CA SER A 88 -5.95 -18.30 -0.81
C SER A 88 -5.86 -19.83 -0.85
N ALA A 89 -6.19 -20.41 -2.00
CA ALA A 89 -5.88 -21.81 -2.35
C ALA A 89 -5.57 -21.92 -3.84
#